data_AF-A0AA41QEX0-F1
#
_entry.id   AF-A0AA41QEX0-F1
#
_cell.length_a   1.000
_cell.length_b   1.000
_cell.length_c   1.000
_cell.angle_alpha   90.00
_cell.angle_beta   90.00
_cell.angle_gamma   90.00
#
_symmetry.space_group_name_H-M   'P 1'
#
loop_
_entity.id
_entity.type
_entity.pdbx_description
1 polymer ?
#
loop_
_entity_poly.entity_id
_entity_poly.type
_entity_poly.pdbx_seq_one_letter_code
_entity_poly.pdbx_strand_id
1 'polypeptide(L)'
;MSGVPRPNRPSSTRTLHDGLTVVVDGTTGTVRAEPTGYRAVMQYTVRVTRDDGWWVAEVAGIEDATVRTQEWAQLDAEVRSLIADLTGAWPDDVEIDWVEA
;
A
#
# COMPACT_ATOMS: atom_id res chain seq x y z
N MET A 1 25.79 -44.84 9.30
CA MET A 1 24.36 -44.95 8.91
C MET A 1 23.57 -44.21 9.98
N SER A 2 23.33 -42.91 9.79
CA SER A 2 22.13 -42.31 9.16
C SER A 2 20.87 -42.44 10.04
N GLY A 3 20.32 -41.28 10.43
CA GLY A 3 18.91 -41.18 10.81
C GLY A 3 18.61 -40.19 11.95
N VAL A 4 18.87 -38.90 11.76
CA VAL A 4 18.31 -37.84 12.63
C VAL A 4 16.85 -37.62 12.23
N PRO A 5 15.83 -37.84 13.08
CA PRO A 5 14.50 -37.30 12.83
C PRO A 5 14.50 -35.78 13.04
N ARG A 6 13.98 -35.09 12.03
CA ARG A 6 13.99 -33.63 11.82
C ARG A 6 13.30 -32.86 12.96
N PRO A 7 13.69 -31.60 13.23
CA PRO A 7 13.00 -30.77 14.20
C PRO A 7 11.55 -30.49 13.76
N ASN A 8 10.66 -30.59 14.73
CA ASN A 8 9.26 -30.16 14.67
C ASN A 8 9.21 -28.71 14.15
N ARG A 9 8.77 -28.50 12.91
CA ARG A 9 8.66 -27.17 12.31
C ARG A 9 7.42 -26.51 12.92
N PRO A 10 7.51 -25.34 13.57
CA PRO A 10 6.31 -24.64 14.00
C PRO A 10 5.52 -24.22 12.75
N SER A 11 4.25 -24.61 12.67
CA SER A 11 3.29 -24.01 11.74
C SER A 11 3.19 -22.53 12.07
N SER A 12 3.86 -21.68 11.29
CA SER A 12 3.76 -20.23 11.43
C SER A 12 2.49 -19.77 10.75
N THR A 13 1.39 -19.71 11.50
CA THR A 13 0.26 -18.86 11.12
C THR A 13 0.75 -17.43 11.19
N ARG A 14 1.10 -16.85 10.03
CA ARG A 14 1.39 -15.42 9.95
C ARG A 14 0.10 -14.74 9.53
N THR A 15 -0.57 -14.12 10.49
CA THR A 15 -1.62 -13.15 10.19
C THR A 15 -0.96 -12.02 9.42
N LEU A 16 -1.12 -11.99 8.09
CA LEU A 16 -0.99 -10.74 7.38
C LEU A 16 -2.19 -9.92 7.82
N HIS A 17 -1.96 -8.69 8.30
CA HIS A 17 -3.04 -7.76 8.53
C HIS A 17 -3.86 -7.66 7.25
N ASP A 18 -5.19 -7.67 7.41
CA ASP A 18 -6.23 -7.70 6.38
C ASP A 18 -6.83 -9.08 6.07
N GLY A 19 -7.69 -9.57 6.98
CA GLY A 19 -8.75 -10.57 6.74
C GLY A 19 -8.34 -11.96 6.21
N LEU A 20 -7.08 -12.18 5.87
CA LEU A 20 -6.61 -13.32 5.10
C LEU A 20 -6.20 -14.46 6.04
N THR A 21 -7.10 -15.41 6.23
CA THR A 21 -6.75 -16.67 6.90
C THR A 21 -6.19 -17.64 5.88
N VAL A 22 -4.87 -17.78 5.83
CA VAL A 22 -4.22 -18.82 5.01
C VAL A 22 -4.07 -20.08 5.86
N VAL A 23 -4.84 -21.13 5.54
CA VAL A 23 -4.60 -22.47 6.08
C VAL A 23 -3.64 -23.19 5.15
N VAL A 24 -2.37 -23.28 5.55
CA VAL A 24 -1.34 -24.00 4.80
C VAL A 24 -1.28 -25.43 5.33
N ASP A 25 -2.03 -26.34 4.70
CA ASP A 25 -1.80 -27.77 4.86
C ASP A 25 -0.81 -28.25 3.80
N GLY A 26 0.12 -29.13 4.17
CA GLY A 26 1.45 -29.31 3.54
C GLY A 26 1.50 -29.89 2.12
N THR A 27 0.39 -29.87 1.37
CA THR A 27 0.32 -30.33 -0.02
C THR A 27 -0.50 -29.33 -0.82
N THR A 28 0.15 -28.63 -1.75
CA THR A 28 -0.34 -27.51 -2.58
C THR A 28 -1.84 -27.58 -2.88
N GLY A 29 -2.65 -26.90 -2.05
CA GLY A 29 -4.08 -26.69 -2.28
C GLY A 29 -4.28 -25.38 -3.03
N THR A 30 -5.01 -25.43 -4.15
CA THR A 30 -5.36 -24.25 -4.94
C THR A 30 -6.19 -23.28 -4.09
N VAL A 31 -5.65 -22.09 -3.82
CA VAL A 31 -6.36 -21.02 -3.13
C VAL A 31 -7.35 -20.38 -4.10
N ARG A 32 -8.65 -20.67 -3.95
CA ARG A 32 -9.71 -19.82 -4.50
C ARG A 32 -10.05 -18.77 -3.46
N ALA A 33 -9.42 -17.61 -3.56
CA ALA A 33 -9.95 -16.42 -2.92
C ALA A 33 -11.21 -16.02 -3.70
N GLU A 34 -12.38 -16.11 -3.08
CA GLU A 34 -13.57 -15.41 -3.57
C GLU A 34 -13.45 -13.97 -3.07
N PRO A 35 -13.19 -12.98 -3.96
CA PRO A 35 -13.01 -11.62 -3.52
C PRO A 35 -14.35 -11.07 -3.01
N THR A 36 -14.63 -11.21 -1.72
CA THR A 36 -15.81 -10.63 -1.06
C THR A 36 -15.56 -9.13 -0.87
N GLY A 37 -15.85 -8.34 -1.91
CA GLY A 37 -15.94 -6.89 -1.80
C GLY A 37 -14.63 -6.12 -1.88
N TYR A 38 -13.69 -6.54 -2.73
CA TYR A 38 -12.49 -5.76 -3.04
C TYR A 38 -12.91 -4.55 -3.86
N ARG A 39 -13.14 -3.41 -3.21
CA ARG A 39 -12.94 -2.14 -3.92
C ARG A 39 -11.46 -2.09 -4.27
N ALA A 40 -11.15 -1.97 -5.55
CA ALA A 40 -9.78 -1.81 -5.99
C ALA A 40 -9.31 -0.42 -5.58
N VAL A 41 -8.85 -0.28 -4.33
CA VAL A 41 -8.19 0.94 -3.86
C VAL A 41 -6.80 1.00 -4.48
N MET A 42 -6.49 2.14 -5.12
CA MET A 42 -5.21 2.38 -5.74
C MET A 42 -4.30 3.06 -4.72
N GLN A 43 -3.22 2.39 -4.34
CA GLN A 43 -2.27 2.88 -3.34
C GLN A 43 -1.10 3.60 -4.03
N TYR A 44 -0.80 4.81 -3.57
CA TYR A 44 0.30 5.64 -4.07
C TYR A 44 1.21 6.07 -2.92
N THR A 45 2.52 5.93 -3.10
CA THR A 45 3.50 6.48 -2.18
C THR A 45 3.73 7.95 -2.52
N VAL A 46 3.64 8.82 -1.52
CA VAL A 46 3.83 10.26 -1.68
C VAL A 46 4.97 10.71 -0.78
N ARG A 47 6.02 11.23 -1.42
CA ARG A 47 7.18 11.78 -0.75
C ARG A 47 6.93 13.23 -0.41
N VAL A 48 7.03 13.59 0.85
CA VAL A 48 6.88 14.98 1.28
C VAL A 48 8.21 15.55 1.74
N THR A 49 8.53 16.72 1.18
CA THR A 49 9.66 17.55 1.59
C THR A 49 9.17 18.92 2.01
N ARG A 50 10.01 19.62 2.80
CA ARG A 50 9.78 21.02 3.15
C ARG A 50 10.84 21.89 2.50
N ASP A 51 10.41 22.75 1.58
CA ASP A 51 11.28 23.61 0.78
C ASP A 51 10.87 25.08 0.92
N ASP A 52 11.80 25.94 1.36
CA ASP A 52 11.60 27.39 1.56
C ASP A 52 10.30 27.78 2.32
N GLY A 53 9.89 26.95 3.29
CA GLY A 53 8.67 27.15 4.07
C GLY A 53 7.39 26.58 3.45
N TRP A 54 7.47 26.01 2.25
CA TRP A 54 6.40 25.28 1.57
C TRP A 54 6.50 23.77 1.82
N TRP A 55 5.35 23.12 1.84
CA TRP A 55 5.23 21.67 1.77
C TRP A 55 5.17 21.26 0.30
N VAL A 56 6.04 20.34 -0.10
CA VAL A 56 6.11 19.82 -1.46
C VAL A 56 5.88 18.31 -1.40
N ALA A 57 4.86 17.82 -2.10
CA ALA A 57 4.52 16.41 -2.22
C ALA A 57 4.79 15.92 -3.64
N GLU A 58 5.56 14.85 -3.78
CA GLU A 58 5.83 14.16 -5.04
C GLU A 58 5.19 12.77 -4.99
N VAL A 59 4.33 12.45 -5.95
CA VAL A 59 3.73 11.12 -6.06
C VAL A 59 4.70 10.19 -6.78
N ALA A 60 5.15 9.15 -6.09
CA ALA A 60 6.09 8.20 -6.64
C ALA A 60 5.47 7.42 -7.81
N GLY A 61 6.21 7.34 -8.92
CA GLY A 61 5.81 6.55 -10.08
C GLY A 61 4.84 7.25 -11.04
N ILE A 62 4.50 8.52 -10.79
CA ILE A 62 3.74 9.35 -11.74
C ILE A 62 4.62 10.55 -12.12
N GLU A 63 4.92 10.69 -13.41
CA GLU A 63 5.67 11.84 -13.93
C GLU A 63 4.83 13.13 -13.78
N ASP A 64 5.50 14.24 -13.46
CA ASP A 64 4.87 15.56 -13.23
C ASP A 64 3.83 15.60 -12.09
N ALA A 65 3.77 14.58 -11.23
CA ALA A 65 2.84 14.53 -10.10
C ALA A 65 3.41 15.20 -8.84
N THR A 66 3.62 16.51 -8.90
CA THR A 66 4.15 17.30 -7.78
C THR A 66 3.18 18.40 -7.36
N VAL A 67 2.85 18.44 -6.06
CA VAL A 67 2.03 19.48 -5.42
C VAL A 67 2.90 20.32 -4.50
N ARG A 68 2.63 21.63 -4.44
CA ARG A 68 3.22 22.51 -3.42
C ARG A 68 2.14 23.36 -2.74
N THR A 69 2.17 23.46 -1.42
CA THR A 69 1.28 24.32 -0.64
C THR A 69 1.98 24.88 0.61
N GLN A 70 1.45 25.98 1.17
CA GLN A 70 1.95 26.53 2.43
C GLN A 70 1.42 25.77 3.65
N GLU A 71 0.28 25.09 3.51
CA GLU A 71 -0.44 24.49 4.62
C GLU A 71 -0.52 22.98 4.45
N TRP A 72 0.00 22.23 5.43
CA TRP A 72 -0.08 20.77 5.44
C TRP A 72 -1.52 20.26 5.28
N ALA A 73 -2.48 20.95 5.88
CA ALA A 73 -3.91 20.60 5.79
C ALA A 73 -4.47 20.64 4.35
N GLN A 74 -3.86 21.41 3.45
CA GLN A 74 -4.25 21.47 2.04
C GLN A 74 -3.53 20.43 1.19
N LEU A 75 -2.35 19.97 1.62
CA LEU A 75 -1.49 19.08 0.85
C LEU A 75 -2.19 17.76 0.51
N ASP A 76 -2.89 17.16 1.46
CA ASP A 76 -3.62 15.90 1.26
C ASP A 76 -4.72 16.01 0.19
N ALA A 77 -5.55 17.05 0.28
CA ALA A 77 -6.63 17.28 -0.68
C ALA A 77 -6.08 17.56 -2.09
N GLU A 78 -5.04 18.36 -2.20
CA GLU A 78 -4.40 18.71 -3.47
C GLU A 78 -3.73 17.49 -4.11
N VAL A 79 -3.03 16.66 -3.33
CA VAL A 79 -2.39 15.42 -3.81
C VAL A 79 -3.44 14.42 -4.29
N ARG A 80 -4.53 14.21 -3.53
CA ARG A 80 -5.63 13.34 -3.98
C ARG A 80 -6.27 13.84 -5.26
N SER A 81 -6.50 15.15 -5.35
CA SER A 81 -7.05 15.79 -6.55
C SER A 81 -6.13 15.59 -7.75
N LEU A 82 -4.81 15.78 -7.58
CA LEU A 82 -3.83 15.57 -8.64
C LEU A 82 -3.78 14.11 -9.10
N ILE A 83 -3.75 13.15 -8.16
CA ILE A 83 -3.76 11.72 -8.50
C ILE A 83 -5.04 11.38 -9.27
N ALA A 84 -6.19 11.86 -8.82
CA ALA A 84 -7.47 11.63 -9.49
C ALA A 84 -7.49 12.20 -10.92
N ASP A 85 -6.97 13.41 -11.12
CA ASP A 85 -6.88 14.05 -12.44
C ASP A 85 -5.96 13.27 -13.40
N LEU A 86 -4.77 12.88 -12.92
CA LEU A 86 -3.76 12.20 -13.74
C LEU A 86 -4.10 10.74 -14.05
N THR A 87 -4.74 10.04 -13.11
CA THR A 87 -5.00 8.59 -13.23
C THR A 87 -6.44 8.27 -13.63
N GLY A 88 -7.36 9.25 -13.55
CA GLY A 88 -8.79 9.04 -13.68
C GLY A 88 -9.41 8.26 -12.51
N ALA A 89 -8.66 8.04 -11.43
CA ALA A 89 -9.16 7.42 -10.22
C ALA A 89 -10.14 8.34 -9.49
N TRP A 90 -11.07 7.74 -8.76
CA TRP A 90 -11.93 8.50 -7.86
C TRP A 90 -11.12 8.89 -6.61
N PRO A 91 -11.24 10.13 -6.09
CA PRO A 91 -10.48 10.56 -4.92
C PRO A 91 -10.68 9.66 -3.68
N ASP A 92 -11.86 9.06 -3.52
CA ASP A 92 -12.19 8.13 -2.43
C ASP A 92 -11.58 6.73 -2.60
N ASP A 93 -11.15 6.36 -3.82
CA ASP A 93 -10.48 5.08 -4.10
C ASP A 93 -8.94 5.23 -4.10
N VAL A 94 -8.43 6.44 -3.81
CA VAL A 94 -6.99 6.75 -3.72
C VAL A 94 -6.52 6.62 -2.27
N GLU A 95 -5.65 5.64 -2.03
CA GLU A 95 -4.94 5.50 -0.77
C GLU A 95 -3.54 6.12 -0.88
N ILE A 96 -3.16 6.95 0.09
CA ILE A 96 -1.87 7.62 0.10
C ILE A 96 -1.03 7.10 1.26
N ASP A 97 0.16 6.60 0.93
CA ASP A 97 1.23 6.29 1.89
C ASP A 97 2.21 7.48 1.94
N TRP A 98 2.16 8.24 3.03
CA TRP A 98 2.99 9.42 3.21
C TRP A 98 4.37 9.03 3.73
N VAL A 99 5.42 9.38 3.00
CA VAL A 99 6.80 9.16 3.42
C VAL A 99 7.55 10.49 3.47
N GLU A 100 8.27 10.72 4.57
CA GLU A 100 9.18 11.86 4.69
C GLU A 100 10.46 11.56 3.90
N ALA A 101 10.90 12.52 3.10
CA ALA A 101 12.11 12.42 2.28
C ALA A 101 13.32 13.12 2.91
#